data_AF-A0A2E3DSK4-F1
#
_entry.id   AF-A0A2E3DSK4-F1
#
_cell.length_a   1.000
_cell.length_b   1.000
_cell.length_c   1.000
_cell.angle_alpha   90.00
_cell.angle_beta   90.00
_cell.angle_gamma   90.00
#
_symmetry.space_group_name_H-M   'P 1'
#
loop_
_entity.id
_entity.type
_entity.pdbx_description
1 polymer ?
#
loop_
_entity_poly.entity_id
_entity_poly.type
_entity_poly.pdbx_seq_one_letter_code
_entity_poly.pdbx_strand_id
1 'polypeptide(L)'
;MKNIKILLFIIIYLSCDSKTVNIDCNECGGGLLDGYLYKEVSLMDIANLSEINIDVNVGNCIRFKMDGEDFSSAEIVDDCCCNLYN
;
A
#
# COMPACT_ATOMS: atom_id res chain seq x y z
N MET A 1 34.60 10.47 -39.94
CA MET A 1 33.73 11.24 -39.01
C MET A 1 34.19 10.93 -37.59
N LYS A 2 34.43 11.98 -36.80
CA LYS A 2 35.22 11.99 -35.57
C LYS A 2 34.31 11.94 -34.33
N ASN A 3 34.82 11.32 -33.27
CA ASN A 3 34.56 11.54 -31.84
C ASN A 3 33.55 10.62 -31.11
N ILE A 4 34.14 9.70 -30.35
CA ILE A 4 33.66 9.14 -29.08
C ILE A 4 33.66 10.22 -27.98
N LYS A 5 32.65 10.22 -27.10
CA LYS A 5 32.64 10.52 -25.63
C LYS A 5 31.17 10.49 -25.15
N ILE A 6 30.71 9.39 -24.54
CA ILE A 6 30.64 9.18 -23.08
C ILE A 6 29.73 10.21 -22.37
N LEU A 7 28.55 9.70 -21.96
CA LEU A 7 27.88 9.89 -20.66
C LEU A 7 27.30 11.28 -20.29
N LEU A 8 26.18 11.20 -19.54
CA LEU A 8 25.35 12.26 -18.93
C LEU A 8 24.29 12.86 -19.88
N PHE A 9 23.00 12.94 -19.54
CA PHE A 9 22.39 13.29 -18.27
C PHE A 9 21.05 12.54 -18.14
N ILE A 10 21.05 11.38 -17.48
CA ILE A 10 19.83 10.68 -17.05
C ILE A 10 19.58 11.22 -15.64
N ILE A 11 19.01 12.42 -15.54
CA ILE A 11 18.67 13.03 -14.25
C ILE A 11 17.28 13.65 -14.34
N ILE A 12 16.27 12.78 -14.33
CA ILE A 12 14.95 13.15 -13.80
C ILE A 12 14.45 11.98 -12.94
N TYR A 13 15.29 11.56 -12.00
CA TYR A 13 14.82 10.96 -10.75
C TYR A 13 15.04 12.03 -9.69
N LEU A 14 13.97 12.52 -9.05
CA LEU A 14 13.94 13.05 -7.67
C LEU A 14 12.62 13.79 -7.42
N SER A 15 11.52 13.02 -7.39
CA SER A 15 10.35 13.34 -6.55
C SER A 15 9.59 12.03 -6.29
N CYS A 16 10.31 10.97 -5.92
CA CYS A 16 9.71 9.88 -5.17
C CYS A 16 9.96 10.27 -3.71
N ASP A 17 8.93 10.83 -3.08
CA ASP A 17 8.91 11.17 -1.66
C ASP A 17 9.25 9.89 -0.89
N SER A 18 10.35 9.94 -0.14
CA SER A 18 10.91 8.84 0.61
C SER A 18 10.01 8.47 1.79
N LYS A 19 8.88 7.81 1.52
CA LYS A 19 8.27 6.90 2.49
C LYS A 19 8.81 5.52 2.15
N THR A 20 9.71 5.03 3.00
CA THR A 20 10.30 3.69 3.02
C THR A 20 9.39 2.63 2.38
N VAL A 21 9.60 2.35 1.08
CA VAL A 21 9.05 1.17 0.41
C VAL A 21 9.91 0.00 0.88
N ASN A 22 9.63 -0.50 2.07
CA ASN A 22 10.29 -1.71 2.57
C ASN A 22 9.52 -2.93 2.05
N ILE A 23 10.23 -3.75 1.29
CA ILE A 23 10.08 -5.20 1.13
C ILE A 23 8.79 -5.67 0.42
N ASP A 24 8.97 -6.15 -0.83
CA ASP A 24 8.19 -7.18 -1.52
C ASP A 24 6.70 -7.37 -1.12
N CYS A 25 5.86 -6.35 -1.29
CA CYS A 25 4.39 -6.56 -1.29
C CYS A 25 3.93 -7.58 -2.37
N ASN A 26 4.82 -8.00 -3.27
CA ASN A 26 4.58 -9.01 -4.31
C ASN A 26 4.27 -10.39 -3.73
N GLU A 27 4.73 -10.70 -2.51
CA GLU A 27 4.51 -12.00 -1.87
C GLU A 27 3.21 -12.05 -1.04
N CYS A 28 2.54 -10.92 -0.85
CA CYS A 28 1.33 -10.80 -0.03
C CYS A 28 0.04 -11.22 -0.75
N GLY A 29 0.10 -12.21 -1.65
CA GLY A 29 -1.08 -12.82 -2.26
C GLY A 29 -1.99 -11.85 -3.03
N GLY A 30 -1.45 -11.19 -4.05
CA GLY A 30 -2.20 -10.38 -5.03
C GLY A 30 -1.57 -9.03 -5.40
N GLY A 31 -0.51 -8.61 -4.68
CA GLY A 31 0.21 -7.38 -4.95
C GLY A 31 -0.65 -6.11 -4.98
N LEU A 32 -0.02 -4.97 -5.25
CA LEU A 32 -0.73 -3.71 -5.56
C LEU A 32 -1.55 -3.81 -6.85
N LEU A 33 -1.25 -4.78 -7.71
CA LEU A 33 -1.86 -4.94 -9.04
C LEU A 33 -3.29 -5.48 -8.99
N ASP A 34 -3.65 -6.29 -7.99
CA ASP A 34 -5.03 -6.80 -7.83
C ASP A 34 -5.93 -5.83 -7.04
N GLY A 35 -5.39 -4.65 -6.70
CA GLY A 35 -6.09 -3.55 -6.03
C GLY A 35 -6.34 -3.76 -4.54
N TYR A 36 -5.76 -4.81 -3.94
CA TYR A 36 -5.84 -5.04 -2.50
C TYR A 36 -4.67 -4.38 -1.77
N LEU A 37 -5.01 -3.74 -0.65
CA LEU A 37 -4.08 -3.08 0.26
C LEU A 37 -4.14 -3.77 1.62
N TYR A 38 -3.07 -3.61 2.40
CA TYR A 38 -2.97 -4.16 3.76
C TYR A 38 -2.69 -3.04 4.74
N LYS A 39 -3.33 -3.09 5.90
CA LYS A 39 -3.01 -2.22 7.04
C LYS A 39 -3.40 -2.84 8.36
N GLU A 40 -2.79 -2.33 9.43
CA GLU A 40 -3.30 -2.51 10.78
C GLU A 40 -4.45 -1.54 11.03
N VAL A 41 -5.53 -2.02 11.64
CA VAL A 41 -6.71 -1.21 11.97
C VAL A 41 -6.33 -0.21 13.07
N SER A 42 -6.53 1.07 12.77
CA SER A 42 -6.44 2.17 13.73
C SER A 42 -7.83 2.54 14.28
N LEU A 43 -7.86 3.35 15.33
CA LEU A 43 -9.13 3.88 15.88
C LEU A 43 -9.96 4.66 14.86
N MET A 44 -9.30 5.32 13.89
CA MET A 44 -10.00 6.10 12.86
C MET A 44 -10.67 5.21 11.81
N ASP A 45 -10.16 3.99 11.61
CA ASP A 45 -10.69 3.08 10.59
C ASP A 45 -11.98 2.38 11.03
N ILE A 46 -12.18 2.23 12.36
CA ILE A 46 -13.32 1.47 12.93
C ILE A 46 -14.66 2.00 12.43
N ALA A 47 -14.83 3.33 12.40
CA ALA A 47 -16.07 3.94 11.96
C ALA A 47 -16.39 3.57 10.51
N ASN A 48 -15.42 3.75 9.62
CA ASN A 48 -15.59 3.51 8.18
C ASN A 48 -15.73 2.01 7.85
N LEU A 49 -15.05 1.13 8.59
CA LEU A 49 -15.16 -0.32 8.42
C LEU A 49 -16.53 -0.85 8.91
N SER A 50 -17.11 -0.21 9.94
CA SER A 50 -18.46 -0.52 10.40
C SER A 50 -19.53 -0.19 9.36
N GLU A 51 -19.33 0.86 8.54
CA GLU A 51 -20.25 1.23 7.45
C GLU A 51 -20.39 0.12 6.39
N ILE A 52 -19.34 -0.69 6.20
CA ILE A 52 -19.36 -1.86 5.32
C ILE A 52 -19.58 -3.20 6.07
N ASN A 53 -20.07 -3.13 7.32
CA ASN A 53 -20.37 -4.28 8.19
C ASN A 53 -19.17 -5.17 8.50
N ILE A 54 -17.98 -4.58 8.62
CA ILE A 54 -16.76 -5.28 9.02
C ILE A 54 -16.49 -4.96 10.49
N ASP A 55 -16.70 -5.95 11.36
CA ASP A 55 -16.43 -5.87 12.80
C ASP A 55 -14.95 -6.20 13.07
N VAL A 56 -14.19 -5.19 13.48
CA VAL A 56 -12.74 -5.23 13.69
C VAL A 56 -12.34 -4.54 14.98
N ASN A 57 -11.22 -4.97 15.56
CA ASN A 57 -10.56 -4.30 16.66
C ASN A 57 -9.30 -3.58 16.18
N VAL A 58 -8.89 -2.55 16.93
CA VAL A 58 -7.57 -1.93 16.78
C VAL A 58 -6.50 -3.02 16.87
N GLY A 59 -5.54 -2.99 15.96
CA GLY A 59 -4.47 -3.99 15.90
C GLY A 59 -4.78 -5.20 15.04
N ASN A 60 -6.01 -5.37 14.55
CA ASN A 60 -6.28 -6.39 13.53
C ASN A 60 -5.64 -5.99 12.20
N CYS A 61 -5.11 -6.98 11.47
CA CYS A 61 -4.66 -6.78 10.10
C CYS A 61 -5.84 -6.98 9.16
N ILE A 62 -6.00 -6.06 8.22
CA ILE A 62 -7.04 -6.15 7.20
C ILE A 62 -6.43 -6.12 5.80
N ARG A 63 -7.00 -6.92 4.91
CA ARG A 63 -6.86 -6.81 3.47
C ARG A 63 -8.08 -6.08 2.92
N PHE A 64 -7.89 -4.95 2.27
CA PHE A 64 -8.99 -4.06 1.89
C PHE A 64 -8.85 -3.48 0.48
N LYS A 65 -9.95 -2.94 -0.04
CA LYS A 65 -10.01 -2.12 -1.25
C LYS A 65 -10.61 -0.77 -0.91
N MET A 66 -10.23 0.25 -1.66
CA MET A 66 -10.77 1.60 -1.56
C MET A 66 -11.63 1.92 -2.78
N ASP A 67 -12.68 2.72 -2.59
CA ASP A 67 -13.36 3.46 -3.65
C ASP A 67 -13.25 4.96 -3.31
N GLY A 68 -12.32 5.65 -3.96
CA GLY A 68 -11.91 6.98 -3.53
C GLY A 68 -11.20 6.96 -2.17
N GLU A 69 -11.78 7.65 -1.18
CA GLU A 69 -11.25 7.76 0.19
C GLU A 69 -11.92 6.77 1.17
N ASP A 70 -12.92 6.01 0.72
CA ASP A 70 -13.70 5.11 1.54
C ASP A 70 -13.35 3.63 1.29
N PHE A 71 -13.56 2.78 2.30
CA PHE A 71 -13.41 1.34 2.14
C PHE A 71 -14.54 0.77 1.29
N SER A 72 -14.21 0.04 0.23
CA SER A 72 -15.20 -0.66 -0.61
C SER A 72 -15.36 -2.13 -0.25
N SER A 73 -14.33 -2.74 0.31
CA SER A 73 -14.37 -4.10 0.89
C SER A 73 -13.20 -4.27 1.85
N ALA A 74 -13.38 -5.09 2.88
CA ALA A 74 -12.30 -5.48 3.78
C ALA A 74 -12.51 -6.89 4.33
N GLU A 75 -11.41 -7.55 4.67
CA GLU A 75 -11.38 -8.87 5.30
C GLU A 75 -10.23 -8.89 6.33
N ILE A 76 -10.49 -9.50 7.49
CA ILE A 76 -9.46 -9.68 8.52
C ILE A 76 -8.51 -10.79 8.09
N VAL A 77 -7.21 -10.54 8.19
CA VAL A 77 -6.15 -11.49 7.87
C VAL A 77 -5.18 -11.61 9.04
N ASP A 78 -4.42 -12.69 9.09
CA ASP A 78 -3.49 -12.96 10.21
C ASP A 78 -2.21 -12.11 10.14
N ASP A 79 -1.83 -11.62 8.95
CA ASP A 79 -0.57 -10.91 8.73
C ASP A 79 -0.76 -9.59 7.98
N CYS A 80 -0.17 -8.51 8.51
CA CYS A 80 -0.10 -7.18 7.90
C CYS A 80 1.07 -7.14 6.90
N CYS A 81 1.04 -8.09 5.96
CA CYS A 81 2.18 -8.44 5.11
C CYS A 81 2.81 -7.24 4.37
N CYS A 82 2.03 -6.21 4.03
CA CYS A 82 2.57 -4.94 3.53
C CYS A 82 1.79 -3.73 4.09
N ASN A 83 1.99 -3.40 5.37
CA ASN A 83 1.36 -2.24 5.99
C ASN A 83 1.91 -0.92 5.42
N LEU A 84 1.28 -0.43 4.35
CA LEU A 84 1.65 0.83 3.68
C LEU A 84 1.04 2.07 4.37
N TYR A 85 0.16 1.86 5.36
CA TYR A 85 -0.66 2.90 5.98
C TYR A 85 -0.53 2.89 7.51
N ASN A 86 0.71 2.76 7.99
CA ASN A 86 1.06 2.81 9.40
C ASN A 86 0.84 4.21 10.02
#